data_AF-A0A7X8J7G2-F1
#
_entry.id   AF-A0A7X8J7G2-F1
#
_cell.length_a   1.000
_cell.length_b   1.000
_cell.length_c   1.000
_cell.angle_alpha   90.00
_cell.angle_beta   90.00
_cell.angle_gamma   90.00
#
_symmetry.space_group_name_H-M   'P 1'
#
loop_
_entity.id
_entity.type
_entity.pdbx_description
1 polymer ?
#
loop_
_entity_poly.entity_id
_entity_poly.type
_entity_poly.pdbx_seq_one_letter_code
_entity_poly.pdbx_strand_id
1 'polypeptide(L)'
;MLPRSGANNNPVYPNKKPFNRLDIISPPVLKQVYEQNGLDKFLSFKDFQKKLGVVNFSQKRAFLEAEFASKLSKRNLSATDLAELERSYREAEARIDDNIYKIIIRQDSFPPHLADKVLGGIVQAWYEIYRDLESDKLPTSNINSDIEQKMHDNLGQSRLLALDHLSDYVKQLDEFLKQLQEILNNRSLSLPSGEYIGDLQIALQYIKRYQDMLQQMVVDSQSLQSSFDTIYLQSRIQNVQFELDALQSKRQMLLEWFEMVQGRTSGGEKKAHSTEMTSFTIDSTVLNQLADLYRRDAINKIRSDISSESVELGDTIATVSAQLSHYQKMLERIQQQQKQQADVANQELFNSIFNKTLQNTVSLSRKVLEFRKLLTDEYFSSLEFYTPVGGTALFRERTSPYVG
;
A
#
# COMPACT_ATOMS: atom_id res chain seq x y z
N MET A 1 -8.51 18.98 2.42
CA MET A 1 -9.33 18.15 3.32
C MET A 1 -8.55 18.01 4.61
N LEU A 2 -9.13 18.52 5.71
CA LEU A 2 -8.51 18.62 7.04
C LEU A 2 -7.78 17.33 7.46
N PRO A 3 -6.58 17.42 8.06
CA PRO A 3 -5.85 16.26 8.55
C PRO A 3 -6.61 15.60 9.70
N ARG A 4 -6.59 14.26 9.73
CA ARG A 4 -7.12 13.47 10.85
C ARG A 4 -6.35 13.82 12.12
N SER A 5 -7.00 14.51 13.05
CA SER A 5 -6.61 14.51 14.45
C SER A 5 -6.68 13.08 14.99
N GLY A 6 -5.56 12.55 15.47
CA GLY A 6 -5.60 11.38 16.35
C GLY A 6 -6.35 11.67 17.65
N ALA A 7 -6.54 10.66 18.51
CA ALA A 7 -7.27 10.78 19.77
C ALA A 7 -6.78 11.93 20.71
N ASN A 8 -5.58 12.45 20.48
CA ASN A 8 -4.96 13.55 21.22
C ASN A 8 -4.63 14.79 20.36
N ASN A 9 -5.27 15.00 19.20
CA ASN A 9 -4.94 16.09 18.26
C ASN A 9 -3.52 16.02 17.65
N ASN A 10 -2.74 14.98 17.96
CA ASN A 10 -1.42 14.79 17.37
C ASN A 10 -1.54 14.31 15.92
N PRO A 11 -0.70 14.82 15.02
CA PRO A 11 -0.67 14.35 13.65
C PRO A 11 -0.23 12.88 13.59
N VAL A 12 -0.82 12.12 12.68
CA VAL A 12 -0.53 10.69 12.50
C VAL A 12 -0.14 10.45 11.05
N TYR A 13 0.88 9.64 10.82
CA TYR A 13 1.24 9.16 9.49
C TYR A 13 0.08 8.33 8.89
N PRO A 14 0.02 8.20 7.54
CA PRO A 14 -0.97 7.33 6.90
C PRO A 14 -0.89 5.86 7.34
N ASN A 15 0.28 5.39 7.78
CA ASN A 15 0.46 4.09 8.44
C ASN A 15 -0.07 4.00 9.89
N LYS A 16 -0.79 5.02 10.37
CA LYS A 16 -1.31 5.15 11.74
C LYS A 16 -0.25 5.29 12.83
N LYS A 17 1.03 5.42 12.51
CA LYS A 17 2.07 5.74 13.49
C LYS A 17 1.98 7.22 13.89
N PRO A 18 2.19 7.57 15.17
CA PRO A 18 2.26 8.96 15.59
C PRO A 18 3.39 9.68 14.84
N PHE A 19 3.13 10.89 14.37
CA PHE A 19 4.20 11.72 13.82
C PHE A 19 5.23 12.06 14.91
N ASN A 20 6.51 11.88 14.60
CA ASN A 20 7.60 12.37 15.43
C ASN A 20 8.41 13.39 14.65
N ARG A 21 8.52 14.62 15.17
CA ARG A 21 9.31 15.69 14.56
C ARG A 21 10.77 15.32 14.31
N LEU A 22 11.34 14.39 15.10
CA LEU A 22 12.72 13.92 14.91
C LEU A 22 12.89 13.05 13.66
N ASP A 23 11.81 12.55 13.09
CA ASP A 23 11.83 11.80 11.84
C ASP A 23 12.37 12.66 10.68
N ILE A 24 12.09 13.97 10.70
CA ILE A 24 12.57 14.97 9.73
C ILE A 24 14.10 14.98 9.64
N ILE A 25 14.79 14.71 10.75
CA ILE A 25 16.26 14.65 10.82
C ILE A 25 16.74 13.24 11.16
N SER A 26 15.97 12.22 10.77
CA SER A 26 16.36 10.83 11.00
C SER A 26 17.64 10.47 10.24
N PRO A 27 18.42 9.47 10.72
CA PRO A 27 19.67 9.08 10.07
C PRO A 27 19.57 8.79 8.57
N PRO A 28 18.51 8.11 8.04
CA PRO A 28 18.35 7.90 6.61
C PRO A 28 18.25 9.21 5.82
N VAL A 29 17.46 10.17 6.31
CA VAL A 29 17.29 11.50 5.68
C VAL A 29 18.60 12.26 5.65
N LEU A 30 19.26 12.35 6.81
CA LEU A 30 20.51 13.08 6.92
C LEU A 30 21.60 12.45 6.06
N LYS A 31 21.61 11.12 5.93
CA LYS A 31 22.58 10.41 5.10
C LYS A 31 22.39 10.76 3.63
N GLN A 32 21.15 10.73 3.12
CA GLN A 32 20.84 11.12 1.75
C GLN A 32 21.29 12.56 1.45
N VAL A 33 20.99 13.50 2.34
CA VAL A 33 21.40 14.91 2.16
C VAL A 33 22.91 15.09 2.22
N TYR A 34 23.57 14.37 3.13
CA TYR A 34 25.02 14.41 3.32
C TYR A 34 25.77 13.94 2.06
N GLU A 35 25.31 12.83 1.47
CA GLU A 35 25.86 12.26 0.25
C GLU A 35 25.56 13.15 -0.97
N GLN A 36 24.32 13.60 -1.15
CA GLN A 36 23.91 14.46 -2.27
C GLN A 36 24.62 15.81 -2.32
N ASN A 37 25.08 16.32 -1.17
CA ASN A 37 25.76 17.61 -1.08
C ASN A 37 27.28 17.49 -0.88
N GLY A 38 27.84 16.28 -0.87
CA GLY A 38 29.29 16.07 -0.72
C GLY A 38 29.85 16.68 0.57
N LEU A 39 29.12 16.52 1.68
CA LEU A 39 29.49 17.12 2.97
C LEU A 39 30.68 16.42 3.65
N ASP A 40 31.09 15.26 3.14
CA ASP A 40 32.28 14.50 3.56
C ASP A 40 33.57 15.31 3.46
N LYS A 41 33.61 16.29 2.57
CA LYS A 41 34.74 17.21 2.40
C LYS A 41 34.89 18.22 3.54
N PHE A 42 33.85 18.40 4.36
CA PHE A 42 33.79 19.45 5.38
C PHE A 42 33.70 18.90 6.80
N LEU A 43 32.94 17.83 7.03
CA LEU A 43 32.74 17.24 8.35
C LEU A 43 32.33 15.78 8.25
N SER A 44 32.52 15.02 9.32
CA SER A 44 32.04 13.64 9.41
C SER A 44 30.50 13.59 9.49
N PHE A 45 29.90 12.48 9.05
CA PHE A 45 28.45 12.27 9.16
C PHE A 45 27.96 12.39 10.62
N LYS A 46 28.72 11.86 11.58
CA LYS A 46 28.38 11.92 13.01
C LYS A 46 28.34 13.37 13.52
N ASP A 47 29.27 14.21 13.06
CA ASP A 47 29.31 15.62 13.46
C ASP A 47 28.23 16.43 12.76
N PHE A 48 27.89 16.07 11.52
CA PHE A 48 26.76 16.64 10.79
C PHE A 48 25.44 16.41 11.52
N GLN A 49 25.17 15.18 11.97
CA GLN A 49 23.96 14.85 12.73
C GLN A 49 23.81 15.70 14.01
N LYS A 50 24.92 15.93 14.74
CA LYS A 50 24.90 16.72 15.98
C LYS A 50 24.64 18.21 15.77
N LYS A 51 24.86 18.73 14.57
CA LYS A 51 24.68 20.15 14.26
C LYS A 51 23.23 20.50 13.92
N LEU A 52 22.38 19.51 13.71
CA LEU A 52 20.99 19.66 13.33
C LEU A 52 20.05 19.52 14.52
N GLY A 53 18.97 20.30 14.51
CA GLY A 53 17.90 20.22 15.50
C GLY A 53 16.57 20.62 14.88
N VAL A 54 15.49 20.10 15.44
CA VAL A 54 14.12 20.48 15.09
C VAL A 54 13.47 21.11 16.32
N VAL A 55 13.02 22.34 16.18
CA VAL A 55 12.32 23.08 17.25
C VAL A 55 10.91 23.43 16.80
N ASN A 56 9.98 23.55 17.74
CA ASN A 56 8.67 24.13 17.45
C ASN A 56 8.87 25.61 17.15
N PHE A 57 8.20 26.10 16.10
CA PHE A 57 8.24 27.49 15.72
C PHE A 57 6.84 28.05 15.74
N SER A 58 6.64 29.15 16.45
CA SER A 58 5.43 29.94 16.34
C SER A 58 5.80 31.41 16.39
N GLN A 59 5.40 32.16 15.37
CA GLN A 59 5.59 33.61 15.33
C GLN A 59 4.88 34.29 16.52
N LYS A 60 3.75 33.74 16.96
CA LYS A 60 3.03 34.18 18.17
C LYS A 60 3.84 33.92 19.43
N ARG A 61 4.60 32.81 19.52
CA ARG A 61 5.46 32.49 20.67
C ARG A 61 6.67 33.43 20.73
N ALA A 62 7.33 33.66 19.60
CA ALA A 62 8.45 34.60 19.54
C ALA A 62 8.02 36.03 19.94
N PHE A 63 6.82 36.46 19.54
CA PHE A 63 6.26 37.75 19.97
C PHE A 63 5.92 37.76 21.47
N LEU A 64 5.30 36.69 21.98
CA LEU A 64 4.97 36.53 23.40
C LEU A 64 6.21 36.55 24.29
N GLU A 65 7.29 35.87 23.90
CA GLU A 65 8.58 35.87 24.61
C GLU A 65 9.21 37.26 24.63
N ALA A 66 9.20 37.98 23.51
CA ALA A 66 9.71 39.34 23.43
C ALA A 66 8.89 40.32 24.28
N GLU A 67 7.55 40.18 24.28
CA GLU A 67 6.65 40.99 25.10
C GLU A 67 6.85 40.70 26.60
N PHE A 68 7.00 39.43 26.98
CA PHE A 68 7.27 39.02 28.35
C PHE A 68 8.63 39.51 28.84
N ALA A 69 9.70 39.38 28.04
CA ALA A 69 11.02 39.90 28.35
C ALA A 69 11.01 41.44 28.48
N SER A 70 10.27 42.14 27.62
CA SER A 70 10.09 43.59 27.72
C SER A 70 9.35 43.99 29.00
N LYS A 71 8.28 43.27 29.37
CA LYS A 71 7.54 43.51 30.62
C LYS A 71 8.38 43.21 31.86
N LEU A 72 9.22 42.17 31.83
CA LEU A 72 10.18 41.83 32.89
C LEU A 72 11.29 42.87 33.06
N SER A 73 11.68 43.56 31.97
CA SER A 73 12.74 44.58 32.02
C SER A 73 12.33 45.89 32.71
N LYS A 74 11.04 46.06 33.08
CA LYS A 74 10.55 47.26 33.78
C LYS A 74 11.06 47.29 35.23
N ARG A 75 11.63 48.41 35.66
CA ARG A 75 12.02 48.62 37.06
C ARG A 75 10.78 48.72 37.96
N ASN A 76 10.83 48.03 39.10
CA ASN A 76 9.81 48.00 40.18
C ASN A 76 8.59 47.09 39.94
N LEU A 77 8.80 45.85 39.49
CA LEU A 77 7.75 44.82 39.54
C LEU A 77 7.55 44.32 40.98
N SER A 78 6.31 44.34 41.49
CA SER A 78 5.99 43.70 42.76
C SER A 78 5.90 42.18 42.59
N ALA A 79 5.95 41.42 43.70
CA ALA A 79 5.79 39.96 43.66
C ALA A 79 4.44 39.53 43.07
N THR A 80 3.40 40.34 43.27
CA THR A 80 2.06 40.13 42.70
C THR A 80 2.06 40.37 41.19
N ASP A 81 2.73 41.43 40.72
CA ASP A 81 2.86 41.73 39.29
C ASP A 81 3.64 40.63 38.55
N LEU A 82 4.65 40.04 39.21
CA LEU A 82 5.43 38.94 38.65
C LEU A 82 4.57 37.68 38.49
N ALA A 83 3.78 37.34 39.50
CA ALA A 83 2.88 36.18 39.48
C ALA A 83 1.77 36.33 38.43
N GLU A 84 1.22 37.54 38.27
CA GLU A 84 0.22 37.82 37.25
C GLU A 84 0.82 37.81 35.83
N LEU A 85 2.03 38.34 35.68
CA LEU A 85 2.76 38.30 34.41
C LEU A 85 3.08 36.85 34.00
N GLU A 86 3.58 36.03 34.92
CA GLU A 86 3.82 34.60 34.68
C GLU A 86 2.54 33.83 34.36
N ARG A 87 1.44 34.11 35.06
CA ARG A 87 0.15 33.49 34.78
C ARG A 87 -0.34 33.86 33.37
N SER A 88 -0.29 35.14 33.02
CA SER A 88 -0.70 35.63 31.70
C SER A 88 0.16 35.04 30.57
N TYR A 89 1.46 34.84 30.83
CA TYR A 89 2.38 34.19 29.89
C TYR A 89 1.99 32.72 29.68
N ARG A 90 1.76 31.95 30.75
CA ARG A 90 1.36 30.53 30.63
C ARG A 90 0.01 30.36 29.95
N GLU A 91 -0.95 31.23 30.25
CA GLU A 91 -2.27 31.22 29.60
C GLU A 91 -2.20 31.59 28.11
N ALA A 92 -1.30 32.50 27.73
CA ALA A 92 -1.07 32.85 26.34
C ALA A 92 -0.27 31.76 25.60
N GLU A 93 0.72 31.16 26.24
CA GLU A 93 1.53 30.07 25.71
C GLU A 93 0.68 28.83 25.40
N ALA A 94 -0.25 28.48 26.30
CA ALA A 94 -1.18 27.36 26.13
C ALA A 94 -2.15 27.52 24.94
N ARG A 95 -2.30 28.72 24.38
CA ARG A 95 -3.17 29.03 23.23
C ARG A 95 -2.43 29.04 21.89
N ILE A 96 -1.12 28.78 21.90
CA ILE A 96 -0.30 28.81 20.70
C ILE A 96 -0.30 27.44 20.03
N ASP A 97 -0.73 27.37 18.78
CA ASP A 97 -0.63 26.15 17.96
C ASP A 97 0.83 25.73 17.76
N ASP A 98 1.15 24.48 18.11
CA ASP A 98 2.48 23.87 18.09
C ASP A 98 2.80 23.12 16.77
N ASN A 99 2.04 23.37 15.70
CA ASN A 99 2.06 22.56 14.47
C ASN A 99 3.09 23.01 13.42
N ILE A 100 3.89 24.04 13.68
CA ILE A 100 4.94 24.52 12.77
C ILE A 100 6.30 24.20 13.38
N TYR A 101 7.19 23.64 12.58
CA TYR A 101 8.54 23.26 13.01
C TYR A 101 9.60 24.02 12.23
N LYS A 102 10.72 24.31 12.88
CA LYS A 102 11.90 24.91 12.26
C LYS A 102 13.09 23.96 12.41
N ILE A 103 13.72 23.67 11.28
CA ILE A 103 15.01 22.98 11.25
C ILE A 103 16.10 24.02 11.46
N ILE A 104 16.95 23.77 12.45
CA ILE A 104 18.09 24.63 12.77
C ILE A 104 19.36 23.83 12.47
N ILE A 105 20.33 24.49 11.86
CA ILE A 105 21.67 23.98 11.67
C ILE A 105 22.67 24.94 12.32
N ARG A 106 23.55 24.41 13.16
CA ARG A 106 24.69 25.18 13.70
C ARG A 106 25.73 25.30 12.61
N GLN A 107 25.92 26.52 12.10
CA GLN A 107 26.71 26.77 10.91
C GLN A 107 28.07 27.40 11.24
N ASP A 108 29.08 26.54 11.33
CA ASP A 108 30.49 26.85 11.58
C ASP A 108 31.44 26.02 10.70
N SER A 109 30.96 24.95 10.05
CA SER A 109 31.80 23.96 9.35
C SER A 109 31.71 23.96 7.82
N PHE A 110 30.80 24.72 7.20
CA PHE A 110 30.68 24.79 5.73
C PHE A 110 30.07 26.14 5.25
N PRO A 111 30.25 26.51 3.97
CA PRO A 111 29.81 27.80 3.44
C PRO A 111 28.30 28.08 3.57
N PRO A 112 27.88 29.36 3.73
CA PRO A 112 26.46 29.73 3.87
C PRO A 112 25.53 29.23 2.77
N HIS A 113 25.95 29.28 1.50
CA HIS A 113 25.13 28.78 0.40
C HIS A 113 24.87 27.26 0.47
N LEU A 114 25.78 26.50 1.09
CA LEU A 114 25.60 25.07 1.34
C LEU A 114 24.61 24.83 2.48
N ALA A 115 24.51 25.74 3.45
CA ALA A 115 23.54 25.64 4.54
C ALA A 115 22.09 25.70 4.05
N ASP A 116 21.78 26.66 3.19
CA ASP A 116 20.43 26.77 2.62
C ASP A 116 20.08 25.56 1.75
N LYS A 117 21.04 25.08 0.96
CA LYS A 117 20.87 23.88 0.13
C LYS A 117 20.65 22.62 0.98
N VAL A 118 21.39 22.47 2.07
CA VAL A 118 21.25 21.35 3.02
C VAL A 118 19.90 21.42 3.72
N LEU A 119 19.48 22.58 4.23
CA LEU A 119 18.19 22.74 4.91
C LEU A 119 17.00 22.42 3.99
N GLY A 120 17.03 22.92 2.74
CA GLY A 120 16.03 22.57 1.73
C GLY A 120 16.06 21.08 1.36
N GLY A 121 17.27 20.51 1.25
CA GLY A 121 17.47 19.10 0.96
C GLY A 121 16.93 18.15 2.03
N ILE A 122 16.97 18.54 3.32
CA ILE A 122 16.43 17.70 4.42
C ILE A 122 14.93 17.51 4.28
N VAL A 123 14.18 18.57 4.01
CA VAL A 123 12.71 18.48 3.85
C VAL A 123 12.37 17.60 2.64
N GLN A 124 13.09 17.78 1.53
CA GLN A 124 12.90 17.00 0.31
C GLN A 124 13.24 15.52 0.51
N ALA A 125 14.40 15.21 1.07
CA ALA A 125 14.85 13.83 1.31
C ALA A 125 13.94 13.10 2.30
N TRP A 126 13.48 13.79 3.35
CA TRP A 126 12.49 13.25 4.28
C TRP A 126 11.19 12.90 3.55
N TYR A 127 10.69 13.79 2.70
CA TYR A 127 9.48 13.55 1.92
C TYR A 127 9.64 12.35 0.97
N GLU A 128 10.75 12.27 0.25
CA GLU A 128 11.05 11.17 -0.67
C GLU A 128 11.14 9.81 0.03
N ILE A 129 11.90 9.72 1.14
CA ILE A 129 12.05 8.47 1.89
C ILE A 129 10.70 7.98 2.42
N TYR A 130 9.88 8.87 2.98
CA TYR A 130 8.58 8.48 3.51
C TYR A 130 7.58 8.17 2.41
N ARG A 131 7.63 8.87 1.27
CA ARG A 131 6.85 8.55 0.08
C ARG A 131 7.17 7.13 -0.41
N ASP A 132 8.45 6.77 -0.46
CA ASP A 132 8.89 5.46 -0.93
C ASP A 132 8.51 4.34 0.06
N LEU A 133 8.58 4.59 1.37
CA LEU A 133 8.09 3.64 2.40
C LEU A 133 6.58 3.39 2.33
N GLU A 134 5.79 4.38 1.91
CA GLU A 134 4.35 4.21 1.72
C GLU A 134 4.01 3.68 0.31
N SER A 135 4.97 3.68 -0.62
CA SER A 135 4.77 3.18 -1.99
C SER A 135 4.47 1.68 -2.04
N ASP A 136 4.99 0.89 -1.10
CA ASP A 136 4.69 -0.54 -0.94
C ASP A 136 3.20 -0.82 -0.68
N LYS A 137 2.44 0.20 -0.23
CA LYS A 137 1.00 0.09 -0.01
C LYS A 137 0.18 0.43 -1.25
N LEU A 138 0.82 0.96 -2.28
CA LEU A 138 0.18 1.22 -3.57
C LEU A 138 0.52 0.06 -4.50
N PRO A 139 -0.49 -0.55 -5.15
CA PRO A 139 -0.27 -1.73 -5.95
C PRO A 139 0.66 -1.37 -7.11
N THR A 140 1.69 -2.18 -7.28
CA THR A 140 2.60 -2.11 -8.42
C THR A 140 1.92 -2.73 -9.62
N SER A 141 1.91 -2.01 -10.74
CA SER A 141 1.35 -2.54 -11.97
C SER A 141 2.38 -3.41 -12.69
N ASN A 142 2.03 -4.67 -12.95
CA ASN A 142 2.73 -5.53 -13.91
C ASN A 142 2.06 -5.49 -15.29
N ILE A 143 1.27 -4.44 -15.59
CA ILE A 143 0.52 -4.35 -16.83
C ILE A 143 1.51 -4.20 -18.01
N ASN A 144 1.64 -5.28 -18.77
CA ASN A 144 2.55 -5.36 -19.90
C ASN A 144 2.16 -4.37 -21.03
N SER A 145 3.11 -3.54 -21.46
CA SER A 145 2.95 -2.58 -22.56
C SER A 145 2.77 -3.24 -23.92
N ASP A 146 3.31 -4.44 -24.09
CA ASP A 146 3.45 -5.08 -25.40
C ASP A 146 2.31 -6.08 -25.68
N ILE A 147 1.18 -5.94 -24.99
CA ILE A 147 0.06 -6.86 -25.14
C ILE A 147 -0.45 -6.91 -26.59
N GLU A 148 -0.52 -5.78 -27.26
CA GLU A 148 -1.06 -5.71 -28.61
C GLU A 148 -0.24 -6.58 -29.56
N GLN A 149 1.08 -6.44 -29.55
CA GLN A 149 1.98 -7.24 -30.38
C GLN A 149 1.90 -8.73 -30.00
N LYS A 150 1.97 -9.06 -28.70
CA LYS A 150 1.86 -10.46 -28.25
C LYS A 150 0.55 -11.12 -28.68
N MET A 151 -0.56 -10.37 -28.67
CA MET A 151 -1.86 -10.91 -29.09
C MET A 151 -1.94 -11.14 -30.60
N HIS A 152 -1.31 -10.28 -31.41
CA HIS A 152 -1.22 -10.49 -32.86
C HIS A 152 -0.33 -11.71 -33.19
N ASP A 153 0.79 -11.88 -32.49
CA ASP A 153 1.67 -13.05 -32.66
C ASP A 153 0.93 -14.35 -32.31
N ASN A 154 0.20 -14.36 -31.19
CA ASN A 154 -0.61 -15.50 -30.78
C ASN A 154 -1.74 -15.78 -31.79
N LEU A 155 -2.39 -14.74 -32.33
CA LEU A 155 -3.46 -14.88 -33.31
C LEU A 155 -2.98 -15.59 -34.58
N GLY A 156 -1.72 -15.38 -34.97
CA GLY A 156 -1.08 -16.09 -36.07
C GLY A 156 -0.91 -17.60 -35.84
N GLN A 157 -0.90 -18.05 -34.59
CA GLN A 157 -0.76 -19.47 -34.22
C GLN A 157 -2.13 -20.13 -33.94
N SER A 158 -2.95 -19.47 -33.14
CA SER A 158 -4.26 -19.96 -32.70
C SER A 158 -5.11 -18.81 -32.15
N ARG A 159 -6.36 -18.75 -32.59
CA ARG A 159 -7.35 -17.79 -32.08
C ARG A 159 -7.69 -18.08 -30.61
N LEU A 160 -7.80 -19.34 -30.22
CA LEU A 160 -8.06 -19.72 -28.83
C LEU A 160 -6.90 -19.35 -27.91
N LEU A 161 -5.66 -19.59 -28.35
CA LEU A 161 -4.46 -19.17 -27.60
C LEU A 161 -4.45 -17.66 -27.37
N ALA A 162 -4.70 -16.87 -28.43
CA ALA A 162 -4.77 -15.42 -28.33
C ALA A 162 -5.87 -14.95 -27.35
N LEU A 163 -7.05 -15.56 -27.42
CA LEU A 163 -8.17 -15.24 -26.52
C LEU A 163 -7.90 -15.64 -25.06
N ASP A 164 -7.25 -16.77 -24.83
CA ASP A 164 -6.92 -17.23 -23.47
C ASP A 164 -5.88 -16.33 -22.81
N HIS A 165 -4.80 -15.99 -23.53
CA HIS A 165 -3.80 -15.06 -23.03
C HIS A 165 -4.38 -13.64 -22.81
N LEU A 166 -5.29 -13.18 -23.68
CA LEU A 166 -5.99 -11.92 -23.45
C LEU A 166 -6.88 -12.01 -22.21
N SER A 167 -7.52 -13.16 -21.95
CA SER A 167 -8.34 -13.39 -20.75
C SER A 167 -7.50 -13.31 -19.48
N ASP A 168 -6.31 -13.91 -19.48
CA ASP A 168 -5.40 -13.84 -18.33
C ASP A 168 -4.93 -12.40 -18.06
N TYR A 169 -4.67 -11.60 -19.09
CA TYR A 169 -4.39 -10.18 -18.90
C TYR A 169 -5.59 -9.39 -18.37
N VAL A 170 -6.79 -9.68 -18.87
CA VAL A 170 -8.04 -9.05 -18.39
C VAL A 170 -8.32 -9.42 -16.93
N LYS A 171 -7.96 -10.63 -16.48
CA LYS A 171 -7.99 -11.01 -15.05
C LYS A 171 -7.01 -10.18 -14.22
N GLN A 172 -5.77 -10.00 -14.68
CA GLN A 172 -4.77 -9.16 -14.00
C GLN A 172 -5.25 -7.70 -13.88
N LEU A 173 -5.89 -7.16 -14.93
CA LEU A 173 -6.52 -5.84 -14.88
C LEU A 173 -7.67 -5.77 -13.86
N ASP A 174 -8.50 -6.81 -13.78
CA ASP A 174 -9.60 -6.90 -12.80
C ASP A 174 -9.09 -6.87 -11.36
N GLU A 175 -8.07 -7.68 -11.06
CA GLU A 175 -7.42 -7.74 -9.75
C GLU A 175 -6.79 -6.41 -9.39
N PHE A 176 -6.09 -5.78 -10.32
CA PHE A 176 -5.49 -4.47 -10.10
C PHE A 176 -6.55 -3.39 -9.84
N LEU A 177 -7.66 -3.40 -10.57
CA LEU A 177 -8.79 -2.51 -10.32
C LEU A 177 -9.41 -2.73 -8.93
N LYS A 178 -9.53 -3.98 -8.46
CA LYS A 178 -10.01 -4.28 -7.09
C LYS A 178 -9.06 -3.71 -6.03
N GLN A 179 -7.76 -3.89 -6.19
CA GLN A 179 -6.75 -3.31 -5.29
C GLN A 179 -6.84 -1.77 -5.25
N LEU A 180 -7.02 -1.12 -6.41
CA LEU A 180 -7.22 0.32 -6.48
C LEU A 180 -8.51 0.75 -5.77
N GLN A 181 -9.60 -0.03 -5.90
CA GLN A 181 -10.87 0.26 -5.22
C GLN A 181 -10.75 0.17 -3.70
N GLU A 182 -10.04 -0.84 -3.19
CA GLU A 182 -9.77 -0.98 -1.75
C GLU A 182 -9.02 0.24 -1.20
N ILE A 183 -8.01 0.73 -1.94
CA ILE A 183 -7.24 1.91 -1.54
C ILE A 183 -8.05 3.18 -1.67
N LEU A 184 -8.88 3.29 -2.70
CA LEU A 184 -9.79 4.43 -2.88
C LEU A 184 -10.71 4.58 -1.66
N ASN A 185 -11.17 3.48 -1.06
CA ASN A 185 -11.90 3.47 0.21
C ASN A 185 -13.07 4.47 0.24
N ASN A 186 -14.00 4.32 -0.72
CA ASN A 186 -15.20 5.16 -0.91
C ASN A 186 -14.95 6.65 -1.23
N ARG A 187 -13.70 7.04 -1.52
CA ARG A 187 -13.41 8.39 -2.03
C ARG A 187 -13.90 8.52 -3.48
N SER A 188 -14.27 9.75 -3.84
CA SER A 188 -14.68 10.09 -5.20
C SER A 188 -13.48 10.64 -5.96
N LEU A 189 -12.90 9.80 -6.81
CA LEU A 189 -11.83 10.17 -7.73
C LEU A 189 -12.30 9.83 -9.15
N SER A 190 -12.23 10.81 -10.05
CA SER A 190 -12.51 10.63 -11.47
C SER A 190 -11.26 10.87 -12.30
N LEU A 191 -11.15 10.17 -13.42
CA LEU A 191 -10.21 10.51 -14.48
C LEU A 191 -10.51 11.89 -15.07
N PRO A 192 -9.57 12.52 -15.79
CA PRO A 192 -9.83 13.78 -16.49
C PRO A 192 -10.93 13.65 -17.56
N SER A 193 -11.17 12.43 -18.06
CA SER A 193 -12.29 12.09 -18.93
C SER A 193 -13.66 12.07 -18.23
N GLY A 194 -13.70 12.16 -16.90
CA GLY A 194 -14.92 12.09 -16.08
C GLY A 194 -15.30 10.69 -15.59
N GLU A 195 -14.57 9.64 -16.01
CA GLU A 195 -14.84 8.26 -15.62
C GLU A 195 -14.33 7.94 -14.20
N TYR A 196 -15.15 7.23 -13.42
CA TYR A 196 -14.81 6.71 -12.10
C TYR A 196 -14.31 5.27 -12.18
N ILE A 197 -13.74 4.75 -11.08
CA ILE A 197 -13.28 3.36 -11.02
C ILE A 197 -14.39 2.34 -11.36
N GLY A 198 -15.64 2.65 -11.00
CA GLY A 198 -16.80 1.83 -11.35
C GLY A 198 -17.06 1.77 -12.86
N ASP A 199 -16.82 2.86 -13.59
CA ASP A 199 -16.94 2.90 -15.05
C ASP A 199 -15.86 2.03 -15.70
N LEU A 200 -14.64 2.04 -15.15
CA LEU A 200 -13.54 1.17 -15.62
C LEU A 200 -13.87 -0.32 -15.39
N GLN A 201 -14.51 -0.65 -14.26
CA GLN A 201 -14.99 -2.01 -13.98
C GLN A 201 -16.09 -2.45 -14.97
N ILE A 202 -17.03 -1.55 -15.29
CA ILE A 202 -18.07 -1.80 -16.29
C ILE A 202 -17.44 -2.02 -17.68
N ALA A 203 -16.48 -1.18 -18.08
CA ALA A 203 -15.74 -1.34 -19.33
C ALA A 203 -15.03 -2.71 -19.40
N LEU A 204 -14.42 -3.16 -18.30
CA LEU A 204 -13.79 -4.48 -18.21
C LEU A 204 -14.81 -5.61 -18.37
N GLN A 205 -16.00 -5.49 -17.79
CA GLN A 205 -17.07 -6.48 -17.96
C GLN A 205 -17.53 -6.59 -19.41
N TYR A 206 -17.62 -5.47 -20.14
CA TYR A 206 -17.91 -5.51 -21.57
C TYR A 206 -16.81 -6.24 -22.36
N ILE A 207 -15.53 -5.98 -22.05
CA ILE A 207 -14.40 -6.69 -22.67
C ILE A 207 -14.52 -8.21 -22.43
N LYS A 208 -14.78 -8.64 -21.18
CA LYS A 208 -14.97 -10.07 -20.84
C LYS A 208 -16.09 -10.70 -21.68
N ARG A 209 -17.25 -10.02 -21.81
CA ARG A 209 -18.37 -10.52 -22.64
C ARG A 209 -18.00 -10.67 -24.11
N TYR A 210 -17.23 -9.73 -24.67
CA TYR A 210 -16.77 -9.85 -26.06
C TYR A 210 -15.77 -10.99 -26.24
N GLN A 211 -14.90 -11.24 -25.25
CA GLN A 211 -14.00 -12.39 -25.28
C GLN A 211 -14.77 -13.72 -25.25
N ASP A 212 -15.78 -13.85 -24.38
CA ASP A 212 -16.62 -15.06 -24.30
C ASP A 212 -17.32 -15.32 -25.63
N MET A 213 -17.84 -14.26 -26.27
CA MET A 213 -18.46 -14.36 -27.60
C MET A 213 -17.44 -14.78 -28.67
N LEU A 214 -16.24 -14.20 -28.68
CA LEU A 214 -15.18 -14.57 -29.62
C LEU A 214 -14.72 -16.03 -29.43
N GLN A 215 -14.64 -16.50 -28.19
CA GLN A 215 -14.33 -17.90 -27.89
C GLN A 215 -15.42 -18.82 -28.44
N GLN A 216 -16.69 -18.49 -28.23
CA GLN A 216 -17.82 -19.22 -28.80
C GLN A 216 -17.76 -19.25 -30.33
N MET A 217 -17.46 -18.14 -30.99
CA MET A 217 -17.30 -18.10 -32.45
C MET A 217 -16.24 -19.09 -32.94
N VAL A 218 -15.08 -19.17 -32.26
CA VAL A 218 -14.01 -20.11 -32.64
C VAL A 218 -14.43 -21.56 -32.37
N VAL A 219 -15.03 -21.83 -31.22
CA VAL A 219 -15.51 -23.17 -30.87
C VAL A 219 -16.60 -23.64 -31.83
N ASP A 220 -17.50 -22.75 -32.25
CA ASP A 220 -18.66 -23.07 -33.09
C ASP A 220 -18.34 -23.06 -34.61
N SER A 221 -17.17 -22.59 -35.02
CA SER A 221 -16.78 -22.47 -36.44
C SER A 221 -15.44 -23.11 -36.76
N GLN A 222 -15.47 -24.21 -37.52
CA GLN A 222 -14.27 -24.90 -37.97
C GLN A 222 -13.36 -24.03 -38.86
N SER A 223 -13.89 -23.00 -39.54
CA SER A 223 -13.09 -22.08 -40.36
C SER A 223 -12.20 -21.13 -39.55
N LEU A 224 -12.53 -20.97 -38.26
CA LEU A 224 -11.78 -20.15 -37.32
C LEU A 224 -10.74 -20.96 -36.54
N GLN A 225 -10.91 -22.28 -36.50
CA GLN A 225 -10.05 -23.19 -35.74
C GLN A 225 -8.69 -23.39 -36.42
N SER A 226 -7.68 -23.57 -35.59
CA SER A 226 -6.32 -23.99 -35.96
C SER A 226 -6.13 -25.46 -35.60
N SER A 227 -5.25 -26.16 -36.31
CA SER A 227 -4.81 -27.51 -35.91
C SER A 227 -4.15 -27.53 -34.53
N PHE A 228 -3.69 -26.38 -34.04
CA PHE A 228 -3.11 -26.24 -32.71
C PHE A 228 -4.16 -26.19 -31.59
N ASP A 229 -5.42 -25.85 -31.88
CA ASP A 229 -6.45 -25.60 -30.87
C ASP A 229 -6.75 -26.83 -29.99
N THR A 230 -6.83 -28.01 -30.61
CA THR A 230 -7.06 -29.26 -29.87
C THR A 230 -5.90 -29.59 -28.93
N ILE A 231 -4.66 -29.44 -29.42
CA ILE A 231 -3.43 -29.69 -28.64
C ILE A 231 -3.35 -28.68 -27.48
N TYR A 232 -3.65 -27.42 -27.77
CA TYR A 232 -3.69 -26.35 -26.80
C TYR A 232 -4.68 -26.64 -25.67
N LEU A 233 -5.93 -26.97 -26.00
CA LEU A 233 -6.97 -27.27 -25.02
C LEU A 233 -6.62 -28.49 -24.17
N GLN A 234 -6.06 -29.55 -24.77
CA GLN A 234 -5.59 -30.72 -24.02
C GLN A 234 -4.51 -30.35 -23.01
N SER A 235 -3.51 -29.56 -23.42
CA SER A 235 -2.46 -29.07 -22.52
C SER A 235 -3.03 -28.19 -21.41
N ARG A 236 -3.97 -27.29 -21.74
CA ARG A 236 -4.59 -26.40 -20.76
C ARG A 236 -5.42 -27.18 -19.74
N ILE A 237 -6.20 -28.16 -20.18
CA ILE A 237 -6.96 -29.07 -19.31
C ILE A 237 -6.02 -29.80 -18.34
N GLN A 238 -4.90 -30.34 -18.82
CA GLN A 238 -3.93 -31.02 -17.96
C GLN A 238 -3.32 -30.08 -16.91
N ASN A 239 -2.94 -28.87 -17.31
CA ASN A 239 -2.37 -27.88 -16.40
C ASN A 239 -3.38 -27.44 -15.32
N VAL A 240 -4.62 -27.16 -15.72
CA VAL A 240 -5.69 -26.75 -14.79
C VAL A 240 -6.07 -27.91 -13.87
N GLN A 241 -6.06 -29.16 -14.36
CA GLN A 241 -6.27 -30.34 -13.52
C GLN A 241 -5.18 -30.48 -12.46
N PHE A 242 -3.90 -30.33 -12.84
CA PHE A 242 -2.80 -30.38 -11.89
C PHE A 242 -2.91 -29.30 -10.81
N GLU A 243 -3.28 -28.07 -11.20
CA GLU A 243 -3.53 -26.97 -10.26
C GLU A 243 -4.69 -27.30 -9.30
N LEU A 244 -5.78 -27.85 -9.82
CA LEU A 244 -6.94 -28.27 -9.03
C LEU A 244 -6.56 -29.34 -8.00
N ASP A 245 -5.82 -30.36 -8.42
CA ASP A 245 -5.37 -31.46 -7.55
C ASP A 245 -4.44 -30.95 -6.44
N ALA A 246 -3.56 -29.99 -6.77
CA ALA A 246 -2.68 -29.34 -5.81
C ALA A 246 -3.45 -28.52 -4.77
N LEU A 247 -4.44 -27.72 -5.20
CA LEU A 247 -5.29 -26.93 -4.31
C LEU A 247 -6.16 -27.81 -3.40
N GLN A 248 -6.73 -28.88 -3.95
CA GLN A 248 -7.49 -29.87 -3.18
C GLN A 248 -6.61 -30.54 -2.14
N SER A 249 -5.40 -30.96 -2.51
CA SER A 249 -4.41 -31.53 -1.59
C SER A 249 -4.02 -30.54 -0.49
N LYS A 250 -3.80 -29.25 -0.84
CA LYS A 250 -3.51 -28.20 0.15
C LYS A 250 -4.66 -28.05 1.16
N ARG A 251 -5.90 -28.00 0.66
CA ARG A 251 -7.09 -27.89 1.53
C ARG A 251 -7.24 -29.11 2.44
N GLN A 252 -7.02 -30.31 1.91
CA GLN A 252 -7.06 -31.55 2.67
C GLN A 252 -6.02 -31.55 3.80
N MET A 253 -4.76 -31.21 3.51
CA MET A 253 -3.70 -31.11 4.53
C MET A 253 -4.04 -30.08 5.62
N LEU A 254 -4.65 -28.95 5.24
CA LEU A 254 -5.07 -27.90 6.17
C LEU A 254 -6.21 -28.38 7.10
N LEU A 255 -7.17 -29.14 6.57
CA LEU A 255 -8.24 -29.76 7.35
C LEU A 255 -7.70 -30.87 8.28
N GLU A 256 -6.77 -31.70 7.81
CA GLU A 256 -6.12 -32.73 8.64
C GLU A 256 -5.30 -32.09 9.78
N TRP A 257 -4.57 -31.01 9.49
CA TRP A 257 -3.86 -30.25 10.51
C TRP A 257 -4.81 -29.65 11.55
N PHE A 258 -5.95 -29.13 11.10
CA PHE A 258 -7.01 -28.62 11.98
C PHE A 258 -7.53 -29.70 12.93
N GLU A 259 -7.82 -30.90 12.42
CA GLU A 259 -8.25 -32.04 13.23
C GLU A 259 -7.17 -32.45 14.26
N MET A 260 -5.89 -32.44 13.89
CA MET A 260 -4.79 -32.71 14.83
C MET A 260 -4.69 -31.66 15.94
N VAL A 261 -4.86 -30.37 15.62
CA VAL A 261 -4.86 -29.27 16.61
C VAL A 261 -6.05 -29.42 17.55
N GLN A 262 -7.21 -29.83 17.06
CA GLN A 262 -8.38 -30.13 17.90
C GLN A 262 -8.16 -31.36 18.78
N GLY A 263 -7.64 -32.46 18.23
CA GLY A 263 -7.40 -33.71 18.96
C GLY A 263 -6.43 -33.55 20.14
N ARG A 264 -5.48 -32.61 20.06
CA ARG A 264 -4.58 -32.25 21.17
C ARG A 264 -5.25 -31.50 22.32
N THR A 265 -6.47 -31.00 22.15
CA THR A 265 -7.22 -30.27 23.19
C THR A 265 -8.18 -31.17 24.00
N SER A 266 -8.49 -32.37 23.50
CA SER A 266 -9.36 -33.35 24.19
C SER A 266 -8.58 -34.39 25.01
N GLY A 267 -7.25 -34.34 25.01
CA GLY A 267 -6.38 -35.27 25.71
C GLY A 267 -6.00 -34.85 27.13
N GLY A 268 -6.86 -35.16 28.10
CA GLY A 268 -6.51 -35.57 29.47
C GLY A 268 -5.75 -34.58 30.38
N GLU A 269 -6.48 -33.99 31.33
CA GLU A 269 -5.96 -33.65 32.66
C GLU A 269 -5.38 -34.92 33.31
N LYS A 270 -4.05 -35.05 33.35
CA LYS A 270 -3.40 -35.91 34.33
C LYS A 270 -3.21 -35.09 35.61
N LYS A 271 -3.99 -35.42 36.63
CA LYS A 271 -3.78 -34.97 38.02
C LYS A 271 -2.32 -35.22 38.42
N ALA A 272 -1.55 -34.14 38.57
CA ALA A 272 -0.27 -34.16 39.25
C ALA A 272 -0.49 -33.87 40.74
N HIS A 273 0.12 -34.70 41.57
CA HIS A 273 0.02 -34.70 43.03
C HIS A 273 0.71 -33.47 43.64
N SER A 274 0.14 -32.95 44.72
CA SER A 274 0.60 -31.80 45.48
C SER A 274 1.93 -32.03 46.21
N THR A 275 2.77 -31.00 46.28
CA THR A 275 3.70 -30.80 47.40
C THR A 275 3.79 -29.30 47.66
N GLU A 276 3.45 -28.90 48.89
CA GLU A 276 3.47 -27.52 49.37
C GLU A 276 4.90 -26.97 49.49
N MET A 277 5.11 -25.74 49.03
CA MET A 277 6.06 -24.84 49.66
C MET A 277 5.55 -23.40 49.55
N THR A 278 5.50 -22.72 50.69
CA THR A 278 4.88 -21.41 50.93
C THR A 278 5.73 -20.26 50.41
N SER A 279 5.21 -19.50 49.44
CA SER A 279 5.48 -18.05 49.29
C SER A 279 4.43 -17.38 48.39
N PHE A 280 4.00 -16.18 48.79
CA PHE A 280 3.15 -15.20 48.08
C PHE A 280 2.16 -15.76 47.04
N THR A 281 0.93 -16.06 47.47
CA THR A 281 -0.18 -16.51 46.61
C THR A 281 -0.72 -15.38 45.74
N ILE A 282 -0.16 -15.21 44.54
CA ILE A 282 -1.02 -14.94 43.38
C ILE A 282 -1.75 -16.25 43.14
N ASP A 283 -3.08 -16.23 43.25
CA ASP A 283 -3.91 -17.42 43.16
C ASP A 283 -3.57 -18.16 41.86
N SER A 284 -2.90 -19.31 41.97
CA SER A 284 -2.42 -20.10 40.83
C SER A 284 -3.56 -20.49 39.89
N THR A 285 -4.80 -20.51 40.41
CA THR A 285 -6.04 -20.66 39.67
C THR A 285 -6.27 -19.51 38.68
N VAL A 286 -5.98 -18.26 39.06
CA VAL A 286 -6.13 -17.08 38.20
C VAL A 286 -5.06 -17.06 37.12
N LEU A 287 -3.80 -17.36 37.44
CA LEU A 287 -2.73 -17.45 36.43
C LEU A 287 -2.95 -18.62 35.46
N ASN A 288 -3.44 -19.75 35.94
CA ASN A 288 -3.83 -20.88 35.08
C ASN A 288 -5.05 -20.53 34.21
N GLN A 289 -6.06 -19.84 34.75
CA GLN A 289 -7.18 -19.34 33.98
C GLN A 289 -6.75 -18.30 32.93
N LEU A 290 -5.79 -17.43 33.24
CA LEU A 290 -5.26 -16.43 32.32
C LEU A 290 -4.40 -17.07 31.21
N ALA A 291 -3.61 -18.09 31.56
CA ALA A 291 -2.88 -18.91 30.60
C ALA A 291 -3.83 -19.73 29.71
N ASP A 292 -4.91 -20.28 30.27
CA ASP A 292 -5.96 -20.98 29.54
C ASP A 292 -6.77 -20.03 28.64
N LEU A 293 -7.04 -18.79 29.08
CA LEU A 293 -7.66 -17.76 28.26
C LEU A 293 -6.74 -17.36 27.11
N TYR A 294 -5.47 -17.10 27.37
CA TYR A 294 -4.49 -16.77 26.33
C TYR A 294 -4.31 -17.92 25.33
N ARG A 295 -4.30 -19.17 25.83
CA ARG A 295 -4.24 -20.38 25.00
C ARG A 295 -5.54 -20.58 24.21
N ARG A 296 -6.71 -20.33 24.81
CA ARG A 296 -8.01 -20.38 24.12
C ARG A 296 -8.11 -19.30 23.05
N ASP A 297 -7.67 -18.08 23.32
CA ASP A 297 -7.67 -16.98 22.36
C ASP A 297 -6.72 -17.26 21.20
N ALA A 298 -5.50 -17.73 21.48
CA ALA A 298 -4.57 -18.16 20.44
C ALA A 298 -5.12 -19.33 19.60
N ILE A 299 -5.76 -20.32 20.24
CA ILE A 299 -6.39 -21.45 19.55
C ILE A 299 -7.61 -20.97 18.74
N ASN A 300 -8.47 -20.12 19.29
CA ASN A 300 -9.63 -19.59 18.59
C ASN A 300 -9.21 -18.75 17.38
N LYS A 301 -8.13 -17.98 17.51
CA LYS A 301 -7.51 -17.27 16.39
C LYS A 301 -7.00 -18.25 15.34
N ILE A 302 -6.24 -19.28 15.72
CA ILE A 302 -5.78 -20.32 14.79
C ILE A 302 -6.96 -21.00 14.09
N ARG A 303 -8.06 -21.31 14.80
CA ARG A 303 -9.27 -21.89 14.19
C ARG A 303 -9.91 -20.93 13.19
N SER A 304 -9.99 -19.66 13.53
CA SER A 304 -10.52 -18.61 12.65
C SER A 304 -9.66 -18.49 11.40
N ASP A 305 -8.34 -18.45 11.55
CA ASP A 305 -7.38 -18.31 10.45
C ASP A 305 -7.45 -19.53 9.51
N ILE A 306 -7.46 -20.76 10.05
CA ILE A 306 -7.65 -22.00 9.28
C ILE A 306 -9.00 -22.02 8.57
N SER A 307 -10.07 -21.63 9.27
CA SER A 307 -11.41 -21.62 8.67
C SER A 307 -11.47 -20.62 7.53
N SER A 308 -10.86 -19.43 7.68
CA SER A 308 -10.76 -18.43 6.62
C SER A 308 -9.99 -18.97 5.42
N GLU A 309 -8.79 -19.52 5.65
CA GLU A 309 -7.96 -20.08 4.58
C GLU A 309 -8.64 -21.28 3.89
N SER A 310 -9.38 -22.12 4.63
CA SER A 310 -10.14 -23.24 4.05
C SER A 310 -11.29 -22.78 3.15
N VAL A 311 -11.96 -21.68 3.52
CA VAL A 311 -13.02 -21.07 2.71
C VAL A 311 -12.42 -20.44 1.46
N GLU A 312 -11.34 -19.66 1.59
CA GLU A 312 -10.63 -19.06 0.45
C GLU A 312 -10.10 -20.12 -0.53
N LEU A 313 -9.54 -21.22 -0.03
CA LEU A 313 -9.16 -22.37 -0.85
C LEU A 313 -10.38 -23.02 -1.51
N GLY A 314 -11.51 -23.11 -0.80
CA GLY A 314 -12.77 -23.62 -1.34
C GLY A 314 -13.28 -22.80 -2.53
N ASP A 315 -13.28 -21.48 -2.42
CA ASP A 315 -13.69 -20.57 -3.49
C ASP A 315 -12.73 -20.64 -4.69
N THR A 316 -11.42 -20.75 -4.42
CA THR A 316 -10.40 -20.94 -5.46
C THR A 316 -10.60 -22.27 -6.19
N ILE A 317 -10.82 -23.37 -5.46
CA ILE A 317 -11.12 -24.70 -6.03
C ILE A 317 -12.37 -24.65 -6.91
N ALA A 318 -13.43 -23.98 -6.47
CA ALA A 318 -14.66 -23.84 -7.26
C ALA A 318 -14.40 -23.09 -8.58
N THR A 319 -13.59 -22.03 -8.52
CA THR A 319 -13.20 -21.23 -9.69
C THR A 319 -12.38 -22.04 -10.69
N VAL A 320 -11.34 -22.75 -10.23
CA VAL A 320 -10.47 -23.60 -11.07
C VAL A 320 -11.25 -24.78 -11.65
N SER A 321 -12.16 -25.39 -10.88
CA SER A 321 -13.05 -26.45 -11.35
C SER A 321 -14.00 -25.98 -12.45
N ALA A 322 -14.56 -24.76 -12.33
CA ALA A 322 -15.39 -24.17 -13.38
C ALA A 322 -14.59 -23.91 -14.67
N GLN A 323 -13.33 -23.45 -14.55
CA GLN A 323 -12.42 -23.29 -15.70
C GLN A 323 -12.11 -24.63 -16.38
N LEU A 324 -11.82 -25.67 -15.60
CA LEU A 324 -11.59 -27.02 -16.12
C LEU A 324 -12.80 -27.51 -16.93
N SER A 325 -14.01 -27.42 -16.34
CA SER A 325 -15.25 -27.80 -17.01
C SER A 325 -15.48 -27.00 -18.30
N HIS A 326 -15.12 -25.72 -18.30
CA HIS A 326 -15.22 -24.87 -19.48
C HIS A 326 -14.29 -25.35 -20.62
N TYR A 327 -13.01 -25.59 -20.35
CA TYR A 327 -12.08 -26.08 -21.38
C TYR A 327 -12.45 -27.48 -21.89
N GLN A 328 -12.93 -28.37 -21.02
CA GLN A 328 -13.42 -29.70 -21.41
C GLN A 328 -14.60 -29.61 -22.38
N LYS A 329 -15.59 -28.75 -22.08
CA LYS A 329 -16.74 -28.52 -22.97
C LYS A 329 -16.33 -27.93 -24.31
N MET A 330 -15.34 -27.04 -24.34
CA MET A 330 -14.82 -26.49 -25.61
C MET A 330 -14.17 -27.59 -26.46
N LEU A 331 -13.36 -28.45 -25.83
CA LEU A 331 -12.70 -29.56 -26.52
C LEU A 331 -13.73 -30.55 -27.09
N GLU A 332 -14.74 -30.92 -26.31
CA GLU A 332 -15.83 -31.79 -26.75
C GLU A 332 -16.58 -31.20 -27.97
N ARG A 333 -16.92 -29.91 -27.92
CA ARG A 333 -17.61 -29.23 -29.03
C ARG A 333 -16.78 -29.20 -30.31
N ILE A 334 -15.48 -28.90 -30.20
CA ILE A 334 -14.57 -28.89 -31.35
C ILE A 334 -14.46 -30.30 -31.97
N GLN A 335 -14.43 -31.35 -31.13
CA GLN A 335 -14.34 -32.74 -31.61
C GLN A 335 -15.64 -33.24 -32.26
N GLN A 336 -16.80 -32.75 -31.84
CA GLN A 336 -18.11 -33.19 -32.34
C GLN A 336 -18.52 -32.54 -33.66
N GLN A 337 -17.80 -31.51 -34.14
CA GLN A 337 -18.17 -30.79 -35.36
C GLN A 337 -17.91 -31.59 -36.65
N GLN A 338 -18.92 -31.60 -37.53
CA GLN A 338 -18.81 -32.15 -38.88
C GLN A 338 -18.21 -31.12 -39.83
N LYS A 339 -17.42 -31.59 -40.81
CA LYS A 339 -16.75 -30.75 -41.82
C LYS A 339 -17.74 -29.82 -42.53
N GLN A 340 -17.69 -28.53 -42.19
CA GLN A 340 -18.34 -27.47 -42.96
C GLN A 340 -17.28 -26.67 -43.73
N GLN A 341 -17.66 -26.19 -44.92
CA GLN A 341 -16.79 -25.40 -45.78
C GLN A 341 -16.42 -24.07 -45.11
N ALA A 342 -15.17 -23.64 -45.29
CA ALA A 342 -14.66 -22.45 -44.66
C ALA A 342 -15.37 -21.19 -45.17
N ASP A 343 -16.03 -20.45 -44.27
CA ASP A 343 -16.67 -19.17 -44.57
C ASP A 343 -15.69 -18.02 -44.27
N VAL A 344 -15.24 -17.33 -45.32
CA VAL A 344 -14.32 -16.18 -45.26
C VAL A 344 -14.96 -15.01 -44.50
N ALA A 345 -16.29 -14.85 -44.55
CA ALA A 345 -16.99 -13.78 -43.85
C ALA A 345 -16.86 -13.90 -42.32
N ASN A 346 -16.80 -15.13 -41.79
CA ASN A 346 -16.61 -15.38 -40.36
C ASN A 346 -15.21 -14.99 -39.88
N GLN A 347 -14.19 -15.15 -40.73
CA GLN A 347 -12.81 -14.75 -40.39
C GLN A 347 -12.64 -13.24 -40.30
N GLU A 348 -13.20 -12.49 -41.25
CA GLU A 348 -13.16 -11.03 -41.23
C GLU A 348 -13.94 -10.46 -40.05
N LEU A 349 -15.13 -11.01 -39.76
CA LEU A 349 -15.94 -10.62 -38.62
C LEU A 349 -15.19 -10.88 -37.30
N PHE A 350 -14.60 -12.07 -37.14
CA PHE A 350 -13.78 -12.39 -35.97
C PHE A 350 -12.64 -11.38 -35.79
N ASN A 351 -11.83 -11.16 -36.84
CA ASN A 351 -10.67 -10.27 -36.77
C ASN A 351 -11.08 -8.85 -36.41
N SER A 352 -12.20 -8.35 -36.95
CA SER A 352 -12.74 -7.03 -36.64
C SER A 352 -13.15 -6.90 -35.16
N ILE A 353 -13.88 -7.87 -34.63
CA ILE A 353 -14.32 -7.87 -33.22
C ILE A 353 -13.14 -8.08 -32.28
N PHE A 354 -12.20 -8.96 -32.62
CA PHE A 354 -10.99 -9.21 -31.86
C PHE A 354 -10.12 -7.95 -31.74
N ASN A 355 -9.85 -7.28 -32.86
CA ASN A 355 -9.05 -6.05 -32.88
C ASN A 355 -9.70 -4.93 -32.06
N LYS A 356 -11.02 -4.76 -32.15
CA LYS A 356 -11.76 -3.79 -31.31
C LYS A 356 -11.68 -4.15 -29.83
N THR A 357 -11.84 -5.42 -29.49
CA THR A 357 -11.70 -5.90 -28.11
C THR A 357 -10.30 -5.63 -27.56
N LEU A 358 -9.26 -5.91 -28.35
CA LEU A 358 -7.87 -5.65 -28.01
C LEU A 358 -7.59 -4.16 -27.81
N GLN A 359 -8.06 -3.30 -28.71
CA GLN A 359 -7.95 -1.84 -28.58
C GLN A 359 -8.65 -1.32 -27.32
N ASN A 360 -9.84 -1.83 -27.02
CA ASN A 360 -10.56 -1.49 -25.80
C ASN A 360 -9.79 -1.91 -24.54
N THR A 361 -9.18 -3.10 -24.55
CA THR A 361 -8.32 -3.59 -23.46
C THR A 361 -7.09 -2.70 -23.26
N VAL A 362 -6.40 -2.31 -24.34
CA VAL A 362 -5.24 -1.40 -24.28
C VAL A 362 -5.65 -0.01 -23.77
N SER A 363 -6.78 0.52 -24.26
CA SER A 363 -7.32 1.81 -23.81
C SER A 363 -7.67 1.77 -22.32
N LEU A 364 -8.37 0.73 -21.88
CA LEU A 364 -8.70 0.54 -20.47
C LEU A 364 -7.46 0.41 -19.60
N SER A 365 -6.47 -0.37 -20.03
CA SER A 365 -5.17 -0.50 -19.36
C SER A 365 -4.50 0.87 -19.11
N ARG A 366 -4.48 1.74 -20.12
CA ARG A 366 -3.95 3.12 -19.97
C ARG A 366 -4.76 3.94 -18.96
N LYS A 367 -6.09 3.88 -19.02
CA LYS A 367 -6.97 4.57 -18.07
C LYS A 367 -6.77 4.08 -16.64
N VAL A 368 -6.59 2.78 -16.44
CA VAL A 368 -6.32 2.19 -15.12
C VAL A 368 -4.97 2.65 -14.57
N LEU A 369 -3.93 2.73 -15.41
CA LEU A 369 -2.62 3.28 -15.02
C LEU A 369 -2.70 4.77 -14.68
N GLU A 370 -3.47 5.55 -15.44
CA GLU A 370 -3.73 6.97 -15.15
C GLU A 370 -4.49 7.15 -13.83
N PHE A 371 -5.51 6.32 -13.59
CA PHE A 371 -6.26 6.33 -12.34
C PHE A 371 -5.36 6.02 -11.14
N ARG A 372 -4.49 5.01 -11.26
CA ARG A 372 -3.47 4.70 -10.25
C ARG A 372 -2.59 5.91 -9.97
N LYS A 373 -2.11 6.60 -11.02
CA LYS A 373 -1.28 7.79 -10.87
C LYS A 373 -2.03 8.89 -10.12
N LEU A 374 -3.26 9.19 -10.50
CA LEU A 374 -4.08 10.19 -9.81
C LEU A 374 -4.35 9.81 -8.35
N LEU A 375 -4.67 8.53 -8.08
CA LEU A 375 -4.88 8.04 -6.73
C LEU A 375 -3.61 8.18 -5.88
N THR A 376 -2.45 7.98 -6.50
CA THR A 376 -1.13 8.15 -5.88
C THR A 376 -0.85 9.63 -5.57
N ASP A 377 -1.06 10.50 -6.54
CA ASP A 377 -0.87 11.96 -6.41
C ASP A 377 -1.86 12.54 -5.38
N GLU A 378 -3.11 12.10 -5.38
CA GLU A 378 -4.14 12.47 -4.40
C GLU A 378 -3.80 11.92 -3.01
N TYR A 379 -3.40 10.65 -2.91
CA TYR A 379 -2.95 10.06 -1.66
C TYR A 379 -1.82 10.88 -1.06
N PHE A 380 -0.78 11.21 -1.84
CA PHE A 380 0.35 12.01 -1.37
C PHE A 380 0.00 13.48 -1.11
N SER A 381 -0.96 14.08 -1.81
CA SER A 381 -1.39 15.47 -1.58
C SER A 381 -2.38 15.62 -0.42
N SER A 382 -3.22 14.60 -0.16
CA SER A 382 -4.10 14.52 1.01
C SER A 382 -3.34 14.33 2.32
N LEU A 383 -2.06 13.96 2.24
CA LEU A 383 -1.10 14.18 3.31
C LEU A 383 -0.77 15.68 3.35
N GLU A 384 -1.72 16.51 3.79
CA GLU A 384 -1.60 17.97 4.06
C GLU A 384 -0.57 18.32 5.16
N PHE A 385 0.44 17.48 5.31
CA PHE A 385 1.54 17.61 6.25
C PHE A 385 2.70 18.41 5.63
N TYR A 386 2.74 18.53 4.30
CA TYR A 386 3.87 19.10 3.57
C TYR A 386 3.47 20.17 2.56
N THR A 387 3.29 21.37 3.06
CA THR A 387 3.69 22.56 2.30
C THR A 387 4.87 23.19 3.02
N PRO A 388 6.06 23.34 2.39
CA PRO A 388 7.13 24.12 2.98
C PRO A 388 6.69 25.59 3.08
N VAL A 389 6.11 25.96 4.22
CA VAL A 389 5.75 27.33 4.56
C VAL A 389 6.83 27.92 5.47
N GLY A 390 7.81 28.59 4.86
CA GLY A 390 8.80 29.37 5.61
C GLY A 390 10.14 29.49 4.92
N GLY A 391 10.75 30.67 5.00
CA GLY A 391 12.13 30.89 4.57
C GLY A 391 13.15 30.25 5.52
N THR A 392 14.28 29.82 4.99
CA THR A 392 15.43 29.38 5.79
C THR A 392 15.93 30.56 6.62
N ALA A 393 16.10 30.35 7.92
CA ALA A 393 16.66 31.37 8.80
C ALA A 393 17.90 30.79 9.51
N LEU A 394 19.07 31.23 9.05
CA LEU A 394 20.36 30.88 9.61
C LEU A 394 20.52 31.47 11.02
N PHE A 395 20.85 30.61 11.99
CA PHE A 395 21.17 31.07 13.34
C PHE A 395 22.69 31.19 13.48
N ARG A 396 23.20 32.43 13.50
CA ARG A 396 24.58 32.72 13.92
C ARG A 396 24.58 32.98 15.42
N GLU A 397 25.22 32.11 16.19
CA GLU A 397 25.58 32.44 17.56
C GLU A 397 26.49 33.66 17.53
N ARG A 398 26.03 34.80 18.07
CA ARG A 398 26.92 35.92 18.40
C ARG A 398 27.74 35.47 19.61
N THR A 399 28.98 35.04 19.36
CA THR A 399 29.98 34.98 20.42
C THR A 399 30.24 36.42 20.88
N SER A 400 29.78 36.75 22.09
CA SER A 400 30.13 38.00 22.74
C SER A 400 31.63 37.97 23.06
N PRO A 401 32.45 38.93 22.61
CA PRO A 401 33.82 39.02 23.07
C PRO A 401 33.81 39.65 24.47
N TYR A 402 33.80 38.82 25.51
CA TYR A 402 34.34 39.25 26.81
C TYR A 402 35.86 39.26 26.69
N VAL A 403 36.39 40.41 26.27
CA VAL A 403 37.78 40.81 26.53
C VAL A 403 37.78 41.40 27.95
N GLY A 404 38.79 41.01 28.73
CA GLY A 404 38.92 41.34 30.16
C GLY A 404 39.11 42.80 30.50
#